data_AF-D0NWJ1-F1
#
_entry.id   AF-D0NWJ1-F1
#
_cell.length_a   1.000
_cell.length_b   1.000
_cell.length_c   1.000
_cell.angle_alpha   90.00
_cell.angle_beta   90.00
_cell.angle_gamma   90.00
#
_symmetry.space_group_name_H-M   'P 1'
#
loop_
_entity.id
_entity.type
_entity.pdbx_description
1 polymer ?
#
loop_
_entity_poly.entity_id
_entity_poly.type
_entity_poly.pdbx_seq_one_letter_code
_entity_poly.pdbx_strand_id
1 'polypeptide(L)'
;MSSSEEEWILTAKTEPTKLLHMVQRFAFPDELMASLSDKILMEWTAQWRRDCVLASLIAYRSRSDDRGTLKWLDDWKARFARAPPHNLAPLVDSRDDWVKLRSRGYGQDEILKLCDVGNKRRLAQHLMCALIFEKEIRAITARESDSENGALTRLQRHLFALRTVSEFHTAYSADNNSVDWYALARYFSTALEQGGPERGHPY
;
A
#
# COMPACT_ATOMS: atom_id res chain seq x y z
N MET A 1 1.79 -16.22 25.91
CA MET A 1 0.39 -15.99 25.49
C MET A 1 0.45 -15.27 24.15
N SER A 2 -0.12 -15.84 23.09
CA SER A 2 -0.22 -15.17 21.79
C SER A 2 -1.50 -14.33 21.75
N SER A 3 -1.42 -13.09 21.27
CA SER A 3 -2.61 -12.27 21.03
C SER A 3 -3.54 -12.93 20.01
N SER A 4 -4.85 -12.75 20.18
CA SER A 4 -5.85 -13.29 19.25
C SER A 4 -5.96 -12.45 17.96
N GLU A 5 -6.54 -13.03 16.90
CA GLU A 5 -6.82 -12.28 15.66
C GLU A 5 -7.71 -11.05 15.92
N GLU A 6 -8.68 -11.17 16.84
CA GLU A 6 -9.60 -10.08 17.17
C GLU A 6 -8.91 -8.92 17.87
N GLU A 7 -7.97 -9.22 18.78
CA GLU A 7 -7.13 -8.20 19.43
C GLU A 7 -6.29 -7.45 18.39
N TRP A 8 -5.66 -8.18 17.47
CA TRP A 8 -4.90 -7.57 16.37
C TRP A 8 -5.75 -6.65 15.51
N ILE A 9 -6.95 -7.10 15.11
CA ILE A 9 -7.88 -6.29 14.33
C ILE A 9 -8.30 -5.04 15.09
N LEU A 10 -8.63 -5.17 16.38
CA LEU A 10 -9.03 -4.04 17.22
C LEU A 10 -7.91 -3.00 17.34
N THR A 11 -6.69 -3.44 17.62
CA THR A 11 -5.52 -2.56 17.70
C THR A 11 -5.24 -1.90 16.36
N ALA A 12 -5.27 -2.66 15.27
CA ALA A 12 -5.03 -2.15 13.93
C ALA A 12 -6.08 -1.12 13.48
N LYS A 13 -7.32 -1.24 13.94
CA LYS A 13 -8.38 -0.24 13.72
C LYS A 13 -8.18 1.03 14.56
N THR A 14 -7.76 0.86 15.80
CA THR A 14 -7.70 1.96 16.77
C THR A 14 -6.43 2.80 16.58
N GLU A 15 -5.29 2.15 16.34
CA GLU A 15 -3.97 2.78 16.34
C GLU A 15 -3.08 2.29 15.17
N PRO A 16 -3.55 2.33 13.91
CA PRO A 16 -2.84 1.74 12.76
C PRO A 16 -1.42 2.31 12.60
N THR A 17 -1.26 3.62 12.77
CA THR A 17 0.03 4.31 12.61
C THR A 17 1.00 4.01 13.75
N LYS A 18 0.54 3.94 15.00
CA LYS A 18 1.41 3.57 16.13
C LYS A 18 1.87 2.13 16.01
N LEU A 19 0.96 1.23 15.62
CA LEU A 19 1.30 -0.17 15.36
C LEU A 19 2.35 -0.30 14.26
N LEU A 20 2.23 0.49 13.17
CA LEU A 20 3.23 0.51 12.10
C LEU A 20 4.59 0.95 12.62
N HIS A 21 4.65 2.04 13.40
CA HIS A 21 5.90 2.50 14.00
C HIS A 21 6.52 1.50 14.97
N MET A 22 5.71 0.68 15.66
CA MET A 22 6.23 -0.40 16.50
C MET A 22 6.86 -1.49 15.65
N VAL A 23 6.20 -1.91 14.56
CA VAL A 23 6.75 -2.92 13.65
C VAL A 23 8.02 -2.46 12.97
N GLN A 24 8.09 -1.20 12.52
CA GLN A 24 9.31 -0.62 11.93
C GLN A 24 10.51 -0.58 12.89
N ARG A 25 10.27 -0.68 14.21
CA ARG A 25 11.32 -0.70 15.24
C ARG A 25 11.52 -2.09 15.84
N PHE A 26 10.68 -3.05 15.45
CA PHE A 26 10.76 -4.41 15.94
C PHE A 26 11.97 -5.10 15.32
N ALA A 27 12.62 -5.99 16.07
CA ALA A 27 13.84 -6.66 15.62
C ALA A 27 13.56 -7.66 14.47
N PHE A 28 12.36 -8.23 14.42
CA PHE A 28 11.98 -9.28 13.47
C PHE A 28 10.63 -8.94 12.78
N PRO A 29 10.56 -7.82 12.03
CA PRO A 29 9.32 -7.37 11.43
C PRO A 29 8.78 -8.39 10.40
N ASP A 30 9.65 -9.11 9.72
CA ASP A 30 9.33 -10.17 8.77
C ASP A 30 8.66 -11.39 9.42
N GLU A 31 9.18 -11.86 10.56
CA GLU A 31 8.55 -12.95 11.34
C GLU A 31 7.15 -12.56 11.79
N LEU A 32 7.00 -11.34 12.31
CA LEU A 32 5.70 -10.81 12.69
C LEU A 32 4.77 -10.78 11.48
N MET A 33 5.19 -10.18 10.36
CA MET A 33 4.36 -10.05 9.17
C MET A 33 3.98 -11.41 8.55
N ALA A 34 4.86 -12.42 8.62
CA ALA A 34 4.58 -13.79 8.19
C ALA A 34 3.56 -14.51 9.09
N SER A 35 3.46 -14.11 10.36
CA SER A 35 2.49 -14.69 11.31
C SER A 35 1.09 -14.08 11.24
N LEU A 36 0.92 -12.89 10.65
CA LEU A 36 -0.36 -12.20 10.58
C LEU A 36 -1.24 -12.75 9.45
N SER A 37 -2.54 -12.91 9.73
CA SER A 37 -3.51 -13.30 8.70
C SER A 37 -3.77 -12.16 7.71
N ASP A 38 -4.17 -12.51 6.49
CA ASP A 38 -4.59 -11.52 5.48
C ASP A 38 -5.72 -10.62 5.99
N LYS A 39 -6.60 -11.14 6.84
CA LYS A 39 -7.69 -10.38 7.44
C LYS A 39 -7.15 -9.27 8.34
N ILE A 40 -6.16 -9.54 9.18
CA ILE A 40 -5.49 -8.52 9.98
C ILE A 40 -4.85 -7.46 9.07
N LEU A 41 -4.11 -7.87 8.03
CA LEU A 41 -3.47 -6.93 7.11
C LEU A 41 -4.49 -6.03 6.39
N MET A 42 -5.64 -6.59 5.99
CA MET A 42 -6.71 -5.84 5.35
C MET A 42 -7.33 -4.83 6.32
N GLU A 43 -7.64 -5.22 7.56
CA GLU A 43 -8.23 -4.30 8.53
C GLU A 43 -7.24 -3.20 8.92
N TRP A 44 -5.95 -3.53 9.09
CA TRP A 44 -4.89 -2.58 9.39
C TRP A 44 -4.71 -1.54 8.28
N THR A 45 -4.75 -1.96 7.03
CA THR A 45 -4.56 -1.07 5.89
C THR A 45 -5.81 -0.36 5.42
N ALA A 46 -6.96 -0.54 6.10
CA ALA A 46 -8.25 -0.03 5.65
C ALA A 46 -8.25 1.48 5.33
N GLN A 47 -7.69 2.31 6.23
CA GLN A 47 -7.63 3.75 6.02
C GLN A 47 -6.69 4.13 4.86
N TRP A 48 -5.48 3.58 4.81
CA TRP A 48 -4.54 3.88 3.72
C TRP A 48 -5.06 3.44 2.35
N ARG A 49 -5.79 2.33 2.26
CA ARG A 49 -6.48 1.92 1.03
C ARG A 49 -7.55 2.92 0.62
N ARG A 50 -8.34 3.41 1.56
CA ARG A 50 -9.34 4.46 1.32
C ARG A 50 -8.67 5.73 0.80
N ASP A 51 -7.54 6.13 1.37
CA ASP A 51 -6.76 7.29 0.94
C ASP A 51 -6.23 7.11 -0.49
N CYS A 52 -5.72 5.91 -0.82
CA CYS A 52 -5.26 5.58 -2.17
C CYS A 52 -6.39 5.67 -3.20
N VAL A 53 -7.59 5.16 -2.89
CA VAL A 53 -8.76 5.29 -3.78
C VAL A 53 -9.09 6.76 -3.99
N LEU A 54 -9.23 7.54 -2.92
CA LEU A 54 -9.60 8.95 -3.01
C LEU A 54 -8.60 9.76 -3.85
N ALA A 55 -7.31 9.61 -3.57
CA ALA A 55 -6.27 10.32 -4.29
C ALA A 55 -6.21 9.90 -5.77
N SER A 56 -6.41 8.61 -6.07
CA SER A 56 -6.47 8.11 -7.46
C SER A 56 -7.72 8.60 -8.20
N LEU A 57 -8.87 8.71 -7.52
CA LEU A 57 -10.08 9.32 -8.09
C LEU A 57 -9.91 10.82 -8.37
N ILE A 58 -9.19 11.55 -7.50
CA ILE A 58 -8.83 12.95 -7.73
C ILE A 58 -7.97 13.07 -8.98
N ALA A 59 -6.95 12.22 -9.10
CA ALA A 59 -6.07 12.20 -10.26
C ALA A 59 -6.81 11.79 -11.54
N TYR A 60 -7.71 10.80 -11.49
CA TYR A 60 -8.52 10.44 -12.66
C TYR A 60 -9.41 11.63 -13.08
N ARG A 61 -10.06 12.28 -12.11
CA ARG A 61 -10.88 13.45 -12.39
C ARG A 61 -10.09 14.55 -13.11
N SER A 62 -8.88 14.88 -12.64
CA SER A 62 -8.09 15.97 -13.22
C SER A 62 -7.64 15.70 -14.67
N ARG A 63 -7.72 14.45 -15.12
CA ARG A 63 -7.34 13.99 -16.46
C ARG A 63 -8.53 13.79 -17.40
N SER A 64 -9.76 14.02 -16.94
CA SER A 64 -10.99 13.68 -17.67
C SER A 64 -11.69 14.92 -18.19
N ASP A 65 -12.08 14.91 -19.47
CA ASP A 65 -12.90 15.97 -20.08
C ASP A 65 -14.38 15.59 -20.24
N ASP A 66 -14.72 14.30 -20.06
CA ASP A 66 -16.10 13.82 -20.15
C ASP A 66 -16.94 14.34 -18.97
N ARG A 67 -17.92 15.22 -19.26
CA ARG A 67 -18.82 15.81 -18.25
C ARG A 67 -19.54 14.75 -17.41
N GLY A 68 -19.94 13.63 -18.02
CA GLY A 68 -20.60 12.53 -17.32
C GLY A 68 -19.68 11.84 -16.31
N THR A 69 -18.41 11.64 -16.68
CA THR A 69 -17.36 11.13 -15.79
C THR A 69 -17.06 12.11 -14.67
N LEU A 70 -16.89 13.39 -15.00
CA LEU A 70 -16.57 14.42 -14.03
C LEU A 70 -17.63 14.50 -12.93
N LYS A 71 -18.91 14.60 -13.29
CA LYS A 71 -20.01 14.63 -12.31
C LYS A 71 -20.00 13.37 -11.43
N TRP A 72 -19.87 12.20 -12.04
CA TRP A 72 -19.83 10.94 -11.32
C TRP A 72 -18.64 10.82 -10.34
N LEU A 73 -17.44 11.22 -10.77
CA LEU A 73 -16.26 11.21 -9.91
C LEU A 73 -16.39 12.20 -8.75
N ASP A 74 -16.99 13.37 -8.96
CA ASP A 74 -17.29 14.31 -7.87
C ASP A 74 -18.26 13.72 -6.87
N ASP A 75 -19.36 13.15 -7.35
CA ASP A 75 -20.37 12.52 -6.51
C ASP A 75 -19.76 11.39 -5.67
N TRP A 76 -18.88 10.58 -6.26
CA TRP A 76 -18.19 9.51 -5.55
C TRP A 76 -17.18 10.06 -4.54
N LYS A 77 -16.32 11.01 -4.93
CA LYS A 77 -15.36 11.65 -4.02
C LYS A 77 -16.03 12.32 -2.83
N ALA A 78 -17.16 13.00 -3.03
CA ALA A 78 -17.90 13.67 -1.95
C ALA A 78 -18.35 12.69 -0.85
N ARG A 79 -18.53 11.41 -1.18
CA ARG A 79 -18.82 10.34 -0.21
C ARG A 79 -17.63 10.04 0.70
N PHE A 80 -16.40 10.36 0.30
CA PHE A 80 -15.22 10.11 1.14
C PHE A 80 -15.13 11.06 2.34
N ALA A 81 -15.71 12.25 2.23
CA ALA A 81 -15.78 13.25 3.30
C ALA A 81 -16.86 12.93 4.36
N ARG A 82 -17.76 11.97 4.08
CA ARG A 82 -18.83 11.58 4.99
C ARG A 82 -18.37 10.44 5.89
N ALA A 83 -18.77 10.47 7.16
CA ALA A 83 -18.64 9.32 8.03
C ALA A 83 -19.44 8.14 7.43
N PRO A 84 -18.89 6.91 7.41
CA PRO A 84 -19.65 5.73 7.02
C PRO A 84 -20.91 5.60 7.89
N PRO A 85 -22.10 5.45 7.32
CA PRO A 85 -23.29 5.12 8.10
C PRO A 85 -23.04 3.81 8.87
N HIS A 86 -23.44 3.77 10.15
CA HIS A 86 -23.13 2.66 11.07
C HIS A 86 -23.54 1.26 10.56
N ASN A 87 -24.47 1.19 9.60
CA ASN A 87 -25.08 -0.06 9.11
C ASN A 87 -24.78 -0.34 7.62
N LEU A 88 -23.92 0.44 6.97
CA LEU A 88 -23.58 0.24 5.56
C LEU A 88 -22.11 -0.13 5.40
N ALA A 89 -21.82 -0.95 4.39
CA ALA A 89 -20.46 -1.22 3.97
C ALA A 89 -19.71 0.12 3.79
N PRO A 90 -18.41 0.20 4.13
CA PRO A 90 -17.65 1.44 3.99
C PRO A 90 -17.89 2.08 2.62
N LEU A 91 -18.02 3.41 2.54
CA LEU A 91 -18.39 4.16 1.32
C LEU A 91 -17.51 3.90 0.08
N VAL A 92 -16.39 3.19 0.27
CA VAL A 92 -15.51 2.67 -0.78
C VAL A 92 -16.13 1.48 -1.53
N ASP A 93 -17.10 0.76 -0.95
CA ASP A 93 -17.64 -0.52 -1.47
C ASP A 93 -18.96 -0.36 -2.25
N SER A 94 -19.11 0.72 -3.03
CA SER A 94 -20.26 0.88 -3.94
C SER A 94 -20.10 0.00 -5.18
N ARG A 95 -20.91 -1.07 -5.28
CA ARG A 95 -20.87 -2.02 -6.40
C ARG A 95 -20.98 -1.32 -7.76
N ASP A 96 -21.90 -0.37 -7.90
CA ASP A 96 -22.17 0.31 -9.16
C ASP A 96 -21.00 1.20 -9.59
N ASP A 97 -20.38 1.88 -8.64
CA ASP A 97 -19.21 2.71 -8.91
C ASP A 97 -18.02 1.86 -9.36
N TRP A 98 -17.78 0.70 -8.72
CA TRP A 98 -16.75 -0.23 -9.17
C TRP A 98 -17.03 -0.86 -10.53
N VAL A 99 -18.29 -1.17 -10.85
CA VAL A 99 -18.68 -1.65 -12.19
C VAL A 99 -18.41 -0.57 -13.24
N LYS A 100 -18.82 0.67 -12.96
CA LYS A 100 -18.60 1.80 -13.86
C LYS A 100 -17.13 2.16 -14.02
N LEU A 101 -16.34 2.02 -12.97
CA LEU A 101 -14.89 2.24 -13.03
C LEU A 101 -14.19 1.18 -13.89
N ARG A 102 -14.59 -0.10 -13.75
CA ARG A 102 -14.12 -1.21 -14.59
C ARG A 102 -14.44 -0.99 -16.06
N SER A 103 -15.67 -0.60 -16.40
CA SER A 103 -16.06 -0.36 -17.79
C SER A 103 -15.32 0.83 -18.43
N ARG A 104 -14.77 1.73 -17.62
CA ARG A 104 -13.94 2.87 -18.05
C ARG A 104 -12.45 2.59 -17.97
N GLY A 105 -12.04 1.33 -17.79
CA GLY A 105 -10.63 0.92 -17.75
C GLY A 105 -9.85 1.61 -16.63
N TYR A 106 -10.52 1.95 -15.52
CA TYR A 106 -9.94 2.66 -14.37
C TYR A 106 -9.28 4.00 -14.74
N GLY A 107 -9.64 4.62 -15.87
CA GLY A 107 -8.99 5.85 -16.32
C GLY A 107 -7.50 5.69 -16.63
N GLN A 108 -7.08 4.49 -17.06
CA GLN A 108 -5.68 4.12 -17.36
C GLN A 108 -4.75 4.25 -16.14
N ASP A 109 -5.30 4.08 -14.94
CA ASP A 109 -4.58 4.21 -13.68
C ASP A 109 -4.42 2.84 -13.00
N GLU A 110 -3.21 2.28 -13.08
CA GLU A 110 -2.92 0.96 -12.50
C GLU A 110 -3.05 0.94 -10.98
N ILE A 111 -2.90 2.09 -10.30
CA ILE A 111 -3.11 2.17 -8.84
C ILE A 111 -4.60 2.10 -8.55
N LEU A 112 -5.41 2.84 -9.32
CA LEU A 112 -6.87 2.80 -9.17
C LEU A 112 -7.42 1.40 -9.46
N LYS A 113 -6.82 0.68 -10.42
CA LYS A 113 -7.10 -0.74 -10.67
C LYS A 113 -6.66 -1.65 -9.52
N LEU A 114 -5.49 -1.41 -8.93
CA LEU A 114 -5.05 -2.13 -7.73
C LEU A 114 -5.96 -1.84 -6.52
N CYS A 115 -6.59 -0.67 -6.47
CA CYS A 115 -7.57 -0.29 -5.45
C CYS A 115 -8.94 -0.96 -5.57
N ASP A 116 -9.20 -1.70 -6.65
CA ASP A 116 -10.44 -2.45 -6.81
C ASP A 116 -10.72 -3.37 -5.61
N VAL A 117 -11.99 -3.48 -5.21
CA VAL A 117 -12.43 -4.33 -4.09
C VAL A 117 -12.02 -5.80 -4.27
N GLY A 118 -11.87 -6.28 -5.51
CA GLY A 118 -11.34 -7.62 -5.80
C GLY A 118 -9.86 -7.81 -5.43
N ASN A 119 -9.10 -6.71 -5.30
CA ASN A 119 -7.67 -6.69 -5.01
C ASN A 119 -7.35 -6.35 -3.55
N LYS A 120 -8.35 -6.33 -2.66
CA LYS A 120 -8.28 -5.86 -1.27
C LYS A 120 -7.09 -6.46 -0.49
N ARG A 121 -6.87 -7.78 -0.61
CA ARG A 121 -5.72 -8.51 -0.03
C ARG A 121 -4.39 -8.05 -0.63
N ARG A 122 -4.29 -8.07 -1.95
CA ARG A 122 -3.06 -7.72 -2.68
C ARG A 122 -2.63 -6.28 -2.39
N LEU A 123 -3.56 -5.33 -2.41
CA LEU A 123 -3.27 -3.94 -2.08
C LEU A 123 -2.81 -3.79 -0.62
N ALA A 124 -3.40 -4.54 0.33
CA ALA A 124 -2.96 -4.51 1.72
C ALA A 124 -1.49 -4.95 1.86
N GLN A 125 -1.11 -6.02 1.17
CA GLN A 125 0.26 -6.53 1.16
C GLN A 125 1.25 -5.53 0.53
N HIS A 126 0.89 -4.91 -0.61
CA HIS A 126 1.71 -3.85 -1.22
C HIS A 126 1.87 -2.65 -0.28
N LEU A 127 0.79 -2.21 0.38
CA LEU A 127 0.83 -1.09 1.31
C LEU A 127 1.71 -1.39 2.53
N MET A 128 1.57 -2.56 3.14
CA MET A 128 2.39 -2.92 4.30
C MET A 128 3.87 -2.98 3.93
N CYS A 129 4.23 -3.57 2.79
CA CYS A 129 5.60 -3.55 2.30
C CYS A 129 6.10 -2.12 2.06
N ALA A 130 5.31 -1.30 1.37
CA ALA A 130 5.65 0.09 1.07
C ALA A 130 5.82 0.96 2.33
N LEU A 131 5.07 0.65 3.39
CA LEU A 131 5.09 1.38 4.65
C LEU A 131 6.22 0.92 5.57
N ILE A 132 6.44 -0.39 5.71
CA ILE A 132 7.48 -0.95 6.59
C ILE A 132 8.86 -0.65 6.01
N PHE A 133 9.08 -0.96 4.74
CA PHE A 133 10.39 -0.89 4.09
C PHE A 133 10.60 0.39 3.27
N GLU A 134 9.97 1.50 3.67
CA GLU A 134 10.02 2.73 2.89
C GLU A 134 11.46 3.21 2.66
N LYS A 135 12.30 3.17 3.69
CA LYS A 135 13.67 3.70 3.63
C LYS A 135 14.52 2.86 2.68
N GLU A 136 14.34 1.56 2.74
CA GLU A 136 15.04 0.57 1.94
C GLU A 136 14.59 0.66 0.48
N ILE A 137 13.29 0.81 0.23
CA ILE A 137 12.73 1.05 -1.12
C ILE A 137 13.30 2.35 -1.72
N ARG A 138 13.47 3.41 -0.92
CA ARG A 138 14.09 4.66 -1.39
C ARG A 138 15.57 4.47 -1.74
N ALA A 139 16.31 3.72 -0.92
CA ALA A 139 17.72 3.44 -1.17
C ALA A 139 17.91 2.67 -2.49
N ILE A 140 17.16 1.59 -2.71
CA ILE A 140 17.28 0.79 -3.94
C ILE A 140 16.75 1.50 -5.19
N THR A 141 16.06 2.64 -5.04
CA THR A 141 15.59 3.46 -6.16
C THR A 141 16.36 4.76 -6.35
N ALA A 142 17.38 5.04 -5.51
CA ALA A 142 18.13 6.31 -5.47
C ALA A 142 17.21 7.54 -5.28
N ARG A 143 16.24 7.43 -4.36
CA ARG A 143 15.22 8.46 -4.05
C ARG A 143 15.16 8.80 -2.55
N GLU A 144 16.30 8.77 -1.87
CA GLU A 144 16.42 8.99 -0.43
C GLU A 144 15.92 10.37 -0.01
N SER A 145 16.15 11.39 -0.85
CA SER A 145 15.77 12.79 -0.60
C SER A 145 14.29 13.10 -0.84
N ASP A 146 13.51 12.19 -1.42
CA ASP A 146 12.10 12.45 -1.70
C ASP A 146 11.33 12.68 -0.38
N SER A 147 10.35 13.58 -0.35
CA SER A 147 9.56 13.79 0.87
C SER A 147 8.67 12.58 1.21
N GLU A 148 8.34 12.43 2.50
CA GLU A 148 7.29 11.50 2.94
C GLU A 148 5.92 12.06 2.57
N ASN A 149 5.28 11.46 1.57
CA ASN A 149 4.01 11.92 1.03
C ASN A 149 2.92 10.83 1.16
N GLY A 150 2.59 10.47 2.40
CA GLY A 150 1.48 9.56 2.72
C GLY A 150 1.55 8.16 2.06
N ALA A 151 0.46 7.40 2.17
CA ALA A 151 0.40 6.02 1.69
C ALA A 151 0.50 5.89 0.17
N LEU A 152 -0.14 6.78 -0.60
CA LEU A 152 -0.14 6.70 -2.06
C LEU A 152 1.26 6.85 -2.65
N THR A 153 2.06 7.82 -2.18
CA THR A 153 3.41 8.03 -2.75
C THR A 153 4.34 6.90 -2.37
N ARG A 154 4.22 6.36 -1.15
CA ARG A 154 4.94 5.15 -0.73
C ARG A 154 4.57 3.96 -1.62
N LEU A 155 3.28 3.76 -1.89
CA LEU A 155 2.80 2.72 -2.80
C LEU A 155 3.33 2.92 -4.22
N GLN A 156 3.34 4.15 -4.75
CA GLN A 156 3.90 4.47 -6.06
C GLN A 156 5.38 4.10 -6.15
N ARG A 157 6.18 4.46 -5.13
CA ARG A 157 7.60 4.10 -5.06
C ARG A 157 7.80 2.60 -5.00
N HIS A 158 7.03 1.90 -4.17
CA HIS A 158 7.05 0.43 -4.10
C HIS A 158 6.74 -0.22 -5.46
N LEU A 159 5.66 0.19 -6.11
CA LEU A 159 5.27 -0.34 -7.42
C LEU A 159 6.28 0.01 -8.52
N PHE A 160 6.93 1.16 -8.42
CA PHE A 160 8.03 1.53 -9.31
C PHE A 160 9.24 0.61 -9.09
N ALA A 161 9.68 0.43 -7.83
CA ALA A 161 10.78 -0.46 -7.49
C ALA A 161 10.53 -1.89 -7.97
N LEU A 162 9.32 -2.42 -7.79
CA LEU A 162 8.93 -3.75 -8.31
C LEU A 162 9.04 -3.86 -9.84
N ARG A 163 8.95 -2.75 -10.57
CA ARG A 163 9.07 -2.75 -12.04
C ARG A 163 10.51 -2.59 -12.50
N THR A 164 11.35 -1.89 -11.73
CA THR A 164 12.68 -1.48 -12.17
C THR A 164 13.83 -2.25 -11.53
N VAL A 165 13.59 -2.92 -10.40
CA VAL A 165 14.61 -3.68 -9.66
C VAL A 165 14.19 -5.16 -9.64
N SER A 166 14.82 -5.96 -10.50
CA SER A 166 14.40 -7.34 -10.79
C SER A 166 14.53 -8.28 -9.58
N GLU A 167 15.56 -8.05 -8.78
CA GLU A 167 15.89 -8.78 -7.57
C GLU A 167 14.85 -8.49 -6.48
N PHE A 168 14.43 -7.23 -6.36
CA PHE A 168 13.34 -6.84 -5.47
C PHE A 168 12.00 -7.45 -5.88
N HIS A 169 11.68 -7.45 -7.17
CA HIS A 169 10.48 -8.12 -7.69
C HIS A 169 10.46 -9.61 -7.34
N THR A 170 11.61 -10.28 -7.51
CA THR A 170 11.79 -11.70 -7.22
C THR A 170 11.64 -11.97 -5.72
N ALA A 171 12.25 -11.14 -4.87
CA ALA A 171 12.15 -11.28 -3.41
C ALA A 171 10.73 -11.00 -2.87
N TYR A 172 9.99 -10.10 -3.51
CA TYR A 172 8.62 -9.76 -3.11
C TYR A 172 7.61 -10.87 -3.45
N SER A 173 7.80 -11.56 -4.57
CA SER A 173 6.80 -12.45 -5.15
C SER A 173 6.92 -13.87 -4.61
N ALA A 174 5.88 -14.35 -3.92
CA ALA A 174 5.75 -15.77 -3.54
C ALA A 174 4.82 -16.53 -4.49
N ASP A 175 4.91 -17.86 -4.45
CA ASP A 175 3.93 -18.74 -5.08
C ASP A 175 2.52 -18.41 -4.53
N ASN A 176 1.55 -18.18 -5.42
CA ASN A 176 0.15 -17.81 -5.13
C ASN A 176 -0.19 -16.31 -4.94
N ASN A 177 0.57 -15.39 -5.53
CA ASN A 177 0.30 -13.95 -5.43
C ASN A 177 0.26 -13.46 -3.97
N SER A 178 1.14 -14.00 -3.12
CA SER A 178 1.39 -13.52 -1.75
C SER A 178 2.80 -12.94 -1.66
N VAL A 179 3.11 -12.36 -0.49
CA VAL A 179 4.44 -11.81 -0.20
C VAL A 179 5.25 -12.82 0.60
N ASP A 180 6.48 -13.07 0.20
CA ASP A 180 7.47 -13.77 1.03
C ASP A 180 8.20 -12.74 1.89
N TRP A 181 7.72 -12.54 3.12
CA TRP A 181 8.29 -11.56 4.04
C TRP A 181 9.74 -11.88 4.43
N TYR A 182 10.11 -13.16 4.47
CA TYR A 182 11.48 -13.60 4.78
C TYR A 182 12.43 -13.34 3.61
N ALA A 183 12.03 -13.65 2.39
CA ALA A 183 12.82 -13.34 1.19
C ALA A 183 13.02 -11.83 1.05
N LEU A 184 11.98 -11.04 1.31
CA LEU A 184 12.03 -9.58 1.30
C LEU A 184 13.04 -9.02 2.32
N ALA A 185 13.01 -9.53 3.57
CA ALA A 185 13.94 -9.10 4.61
C ALA A 185 15.39 -9.46 4.26
N ARG A 186 15.64 -10.71 3.81
CA ARG A 186 16.97 -11.13 3.35
C ARG A 186 17.49 -10.24 2.22
N TYR A 187 16.63 -9.94 1.24
CA TYR A 187 16.99 -9.06 0.13
C TYR A 187 17.42 -7.68 0.63
N PHE A 188 16.66 -7.05 1.51
CA PHE A 188 17.01 -5.71 2.01
C PHE A 188 18.26 -5.71 2.90
N SER A 189 18.49 -6.76 3.70
CA SER A 189 19.76 -6.91 4.43
C SER A 189 20.95 -6.95 3.47
N THR A 190 20.91 -7.79 2.43
CA THR A 190 22.01 -7.92 1.47
C THR A 190 22.19 -6.68 0.58
N ALA A 191 21.09 -6.11 0.07
CA ALA A 191 21.15 -4.96 -0.83
C ALA A 191 21.74 -3.71 -0.14
N LEU A 192 21.45 -3.52 1.15
CA LEU A 192 21.99 -2.40 1.92
C LEU A 192 23.45 -2.62 2.36
N GLU A 193 23.84 -3.86 2.64
CA GLU A 193 25.24 -4.21 2.92
C GLU A 193 26.14 -3.95 1.70
N GLN A 194 25.63 -4.20 0.49
CA GLN A 194 26.34 -3.95 -0.77
C GLN A 194 26.29 -2.47 -1.22
N GLY A 195 25.38 -1.67 -0.66
CA GLY A 195 25.17 -0.26 -1.00
C GLY A 195 25.96 0.75 -0.16
N GLY A 196 26.87 0.30 0.71
CA GLY A 196 27.77 1.19 1.44
C GLY A 196 28.99 1.55 0.58
N PRO A 197 29.14 2.79 0.07
CA PRO A 197 30.40 3.17 -0.53
C PRO A 197 31.46 3.20 0.58
N GLU A 198 32.51 2.41 0.38
CA GLU A 198 33.83 2.78 0.89
C GLU A 198 34.01 4.27 0.58
N ARG A 199 34.07 5.10 1.62
CA ARG A 199 34.64 6.43 1.52
C ARG A 199 36.14 6.25 1.28
N GLY A 200 36.49 5.83 0.08
CA GLY A 200 37.82 5.98 -0.47
C GLY A 200 38.07 7.48 -0.60
N HIS A 201 38.71 8.04 0.42
CA HIS A 201 39.44 9.29 0.29
C HIS A 201 40.41 9.17 -0.89
N PRO A 202 40.46 10.16 -1.80
CA PRO A 202 41.69 10.52 -2.43
C PRO A 202 42.10 11.92 -1.96
N TYR A 203 43.34 11.96 -1.47
CA TYR A 203 44.23 13.10 -1.20
C TYR A 203 43.76 14.50 -1.60
#